data_AF-A0A519M767-F1
#
_entry.id   AF-A0A519M767-F1
#
_cell.length_a   1.000
_cell.length_b   1.000
_cell.length_c   1.000
_cell.angle_alpha   90.00
_cell.angle_beta   90.00
_cell.angle_gamma   90.00
#
_symmetry.space_group_name_H-M   'P 1'
#
loop_
_entity.id
_entity.type
_entity.pdbx_description
1 polymer ?
#
loop_
_entity_poly.entity_id
_entity_poly.type
_entity_poly.pdbx_seq_one_letter_code
_entity_poly.pdbx_strand_id
1 'polypeptide(L)' 'LERRKRVFVPIQGEIPSPLNPPSGCTFHPRCPHAMPRCREEVPPLEAIAPGHWSACHLNHTAA' A
#
# COMPACT_ATOMS: atom_id res chain seq x y z
N LEU A 1 -1.18 -2.34 -35.71
CA LEU A 1 -1.00 -2.55 -34.25
C LEU A 1 -1.95 -1.62 -33.50
N GLU A 2 -3.13 -2.10 -33.13
CA GLU A 2 -4.07 -1.32 -32.32
C GLU A 2 -3.60 -1.30 -30.86
N ARG A 3 -3.10 -0.15 -30.43
CA ARG A 3 -2.66 0.08 -29.04
C ARG A 3 -3.89 0.13 -28.15
N ARG A 4 -4.26 -1.02 -27.57
CA ARG A 4 -5.35 -1.18 -26.59
C ARG A 4 -5.20 -0.07 -25.53
N LYS A 5 -6.07 0.96 -25.57
CA LYS A 5 -6.03 2.12 -24.68
C LYS A 5 -6.31 1.63 -23.25
N ARG A 6 -5.27 1.35 -22.47
CA ARG A 6 -5.41 1.09 -21.03
C ARG A 6 -5.79 2.40 -20.36
N VAL A 7 -6.90 2.40 -19.65
CA VAL A 7 -7.30 3.54 -18.81
C VAL A 7 -6.40 3.50 -17.58
N PHE A 8 -5.54 4.50 -17.45
CA PHE A 8 -4.72 4.68 -16.26
C PHE A 8 -5.55 5.41 -15.20
N VAL A 9 -5.75 4.77 -14.06
CA VAL A 9 -6.35 5.43 -12.89
C VAL A 9 -5.20 5.92 -12.00
N PRO A 10 -5.00 7.24 -11.85
CA PRO A 10 -3.94 7.76 -11.01
C PRO A 10 -4.24 7.50 -9.53
N ILE A 11 -3.20 7.14 -8.77
CA ILE A 11 -3.28 7.03 -7.31
C ILE A 11 -3.61 8.43 -6.77
N GLN A 12 -4.74 8.53 -6.08
CA GLN A 12 -5.21 9.78 -5.48
C GLN A 12 -4.30 10.22 -4.33
N GLY A 13 -4.25 11.52 -4.07
CA GLY A 13 -3.45 12.12 -2.99
C GLY A 13 -2.00 12.43 -3.38
N GLU A 14 -1.37 13.26 -2.55
CA GLU A 14 0.00 13.76 -2.74
C GLU A 14 1.05 12.78 -2.21
N ILE A 15 2.26 12.81 -2.78
CA ILE A 15 3.39 12.02 -2.26
C ILE A 15 3.82 12.68 -0.93
N PRO A 16 3.79 11.96 0.20
CA PRO A 16 4.25 12.53 1.46
C PRO A 16 5.74 12.86 1.39
N SER A 17 6.14 13.94 2.08
CA SER A 17 7.53 14.36 2.13
C SER A 17 8.40 13.25 2.75
N PRO A 18 9.53 12.87 2.12
CA PRO A 18 10.46 11.89 2.68
C PRO A 18 11.03 12.30 4.04
N LEU A 19 11.05 13.60 4.35
CA LEU A 19 11.55 14.14 5.61
C LEU A 19 10.60 13.91 6.78
N ASN A 20 9.30 13.76 6.51
CA ASN A 20 8.25 13.56 7.51
C ASN A 20 7.34 12.42 7.07
N PRO A 21 7.81 11.16 7.14
CA PRO A 21 6.99 10.02 6.78
C PRO A 21 5.79 9.92 7.74
N PRO A 22 4.60 9.58 7.23
CA PRO A 22 3.44 9.31 8.07
C PRO A 22 3.70 8.08 8.96
N SER A 23 3.09 8.06 10.15
CA SER A 23 3.20 6.96 11.11
C SER A 23 2.54 5.67 10.59
N GLY A 24 2.99 4.52 11.06
CA GLY A 24 2.47 3.22 10.62
C GLY A 24 2.81 2.90 9.16
N CYS A 25 1.82 2.49 8.37
CA CYS A 25 1.98 2.19 6.95
C CYS A 25 2.18 3.48 6.14
N THR A 26 3.37 3.69 5.56
CA THR A 26 3.70 4.90 4.78
C THR A 26 2.71 5.20 3.64
N PHE A 27 2.03 4.17 3.13
CA PHE A 27 1.05 4.29 2.05
C PHE A 27 -0.38 4.63 2.52
N HIS A 28 -0.67 4.59 3.83
CA HIS A 28 -2.02 4.83 4.36
C HIS A 28 -2.67 6.16 3.93
N PRO A 29 -1.95 7.28 3.67
CA PRO A 29 -2.61 8.52 3.22
C PRO A 29 -3.19 8.44 1.81
N ARG A 30 -2.71 7.48 1.00
CA ARG A 30 -3.07 7.31 -0.41
C ARG A 30 -3.75 5.97 -0.71
N CYS A 31 -3.81 5.09 0.28
CA CYS A 31 -4.40 3.76 0.14
C CYS A 31 -5.94 3.85 0.20
N PRO A 32 -6.67 3.37 -0.83
CA PRO A 32 -8.13 3.33 -0.79
C PRO A 32 -8.68 2.30 0.23
N HIS A 33 -7.84 1.39 0.71
CA HIS A 33 -8.16 0.38 1.72
C HIS A 33 -7.54 0.69 3.09
N ALA A 34 -7.15 1.94 3.35
CA ALA A 34 -6.58 2.33 4.64
C ALA A 34 -7.59 2.09 5.78
N MET A 35 -7.12 1.43 6.84
CA MET A 35 -7.88 1.17 8.07
C MET A 35 -7.20 1.89 9.25
N PRO A 36 -7.85 2.04 10.41
CA PRO A 36 -7.25 2.66 11.59
C PRO A 36 -5.86 2.09 11.94
N ARG A 37 -5.74 0.76 11.94
CA ARG A 37 -4.47 0.04 12.16
C ARG A 37 -3.34 0.48 11.23
N CYS A 38 -3.64 0.86 9.99
CA CYS A 38 -2.63 1.31 9.03
C CYS A 38 -1.97 2.64 9.42
N ARG A 39 -2.59 3.44 10.29
CA ARG A 39 -2.05 4.73 10.76
C ARG A 39 -1.19 4.59 12.01
N GLU A 40 -1.41 3.52 12.76
CA GLU A 40 -0.82 3.27 14.07
C GLU A 40 0.33 2.27 13.99
N GLU A 41 0.20 1.24 13.15
CA GLU A 41 1.14 0.13 13.08
C GLU A 41 1.80 0.01 11.70
N VAL A 42 3.12 -0.25 11.70
CA VAL A 42 3.86 -0.62 10.49
C VAL A 42 3.56 -2.08 10.17
N PRO A 43 3.06 -2.42 8.96
CA PRO A 43 2.78 -3.80 8.61
C PRO A 43 4.09 -4.62 8.48
N PRO A 44 4.13 -5.87 8.98
CA PRO A 44 5.28 -6.74 8.79
C PRO A 44 5.44 -7.13 7.31
N LEU A 45 6.70 -7.30 6.87
CA LEU A 45 7.00 -7.82 5.53
C LEU A 45 6.89 -9.34 5.53
N GLU A 46 5.93 -9.87 4.77
CA GLU A 46 5.60 -11.29 4.77
C GLU A 46 5.58 -11.87 3.37
N ALA A 47 5.90 -13.17 3.25
CA ALA A 47 5.80 -13.89 1.99
C ALA A 47 4.34 -14.29 1.74
N ILE A 48 3.74 -13.80 0.66
CA ILE A 48 2.35 -14.08 0.29
C ILE A 48 2.23 -15.10 -0.84
N ALA A 49 3.31 -15.32 -1.59
CA ALA A 49 3.48 -16.38 -2.57
C ALA A 49 4.98 -16.61 -2.83
N PRO A 50 5.40 -17.72 -3.48
CA PRO A 50 6.79 -17.95 -3.83
C PRO A 50 7.39 -16.76 -4.60
N GLY A 51 8.43 -16.13 -4.03
CA GLY A 51 9.07 -14.95 -4.62
C GLY A 51 8.27 -13.64 -4.50
N HIS A 52 7.13 -13.63 -3.81
CA HIS A 52 6.28 -12.46 -3.66
C HIS A 52 6.11 -12.11 -2.17
N TRP A 53 6.53 -10.90 -1.82
CA TRP A 53 6.49 -10.38 -0.46
C TRP A 53 5.64 -9.13 -0.39
N SER A 54 4.96 -8.93 0.73
CA SER A 54 4.11 -7.77 0.96
C SER A 54 4.19 -7.31 2.40
N ALA A 55 4.33 -6.00 2.60
CA ALA A 55 4.15 -5.33 3.88
C ALA A 55 2.77 -4.65 3.91
N CYS A 56 1.70 -5.45 4.01
CA CYS A 56 0.32 -4.95 3.99
C CYS A 56 -0.51 -5.65 5.06
N HIS A 57 -1.22 -4.85 5.87
CA HIS A 57 -2.13 -5.36 6.91
C HIS A 57 -3.28 -6.23 6.35
N LEU A 58 -3.62 -6.11 5.07
CA LEU A 58 -4.64 -6.97 4.42
C LEU A 58 -4.13 -8.38 4.11
N ASN A 59 -2.82 -8.55 3.99
CA ASN A 59 -2.20 -9.82 3.63
C ASN A 59 -1.72 -10.59 4.87
N HIS A 60 -1.59 -9.90 6.00
CA HIS A 60 -1.40 -10.50 7.31
C HIS A 60 -2.74 -11.11 7.78
N THR A 61 -3.17 -12.18 7.13
CA THR A 61 -4.17 -13.08 7.68
C THR A 61 -3.48 -13.89 8.77
N ALA A 62 -3.43 -13.33 9.98
CA ALA A 62 -3.54 -14.17 11.15
C ALA A 62 -4.85 -14.95 10.99
N ALA A 63 -4.73 -16.27 10.83
CA ALA A 63 -5.85 -17.19 10.98
C ALA A 63 -6.52 -17.01 12.35
#